data_AF-A0A1S8KL33-F1
#
_entry.id   AF-A0A1S8KL33-F1
#
_cell.length_a   1.000
_cell.length_b   1.000
_cell.length_c   1.000
_cell.angle_alpha   90.00
_cell.angle_beta   90.00
_cell.angle_gamma   90.00
#
_symmetry.space_group_name_H-M   'P 1'
#
loop_
_entity.id
_entity.type
_entity.pdbx_description
1 polymer ?
#
loop_
_entity_poly.entity_id
_entity_poly.type
_entity_poly.pdbx_seq_one_letter_code
_entity_poly.pdbx_strand_id
1 'polypeptide(L)'
;MTFKSLLDEMHETYKKKNADYGNSFKQTHLQFGEIAGLVRISDKVNRLISLSKKTPDSQNYESKRDTYMDLANYCLMQVLVMEETEDEYEEMVERYEEALAGPCWVKKMQENIRCLYTG
;
A
#
# COMPACT_ATOMS: atom_id res chain seq x y z
N MET A 1 -20.35 -21.37 -5.90
CA MET A 1 -19.27 -20.36 -5.83
C MET A 1 -18.54 -20.57 -4.51
N THR A 2 -17.20 -20.60 -4.50
CA THR A 2 -16.39 -20.77 -3.28
C THR A 2 -15.66 -19.47 -2.94
N PHE A 3 -15.23 -19.29 -1.69
CA PHE A 3 -14.41 -18.14 -1.32
C PHE A 3 -13.13 -18.05 -2.17
N LYS A 4 -12.47 -19.19 -2.40
CA LYS A 4 -11.30 -19.28 -3.29
C LYS A 4 -11.60 -18.76 -4.70
N SER A 5 -12.72 -19.16 -5.32
CA SER A 5 -13.07 -18.65 -6.65
C SER A 5 -13.27 -17.14 -6.70
N LEU A 6 -13.72 -16.52 -5.60
CA LEU A 6 -13.82 -15.07 -5.50
C LEU A 6 -12.45 -14.41 -5.40
N LEU A 7 -11.52 -15.00 -4.64
CA LEU A 7 -10.13 -14.52 -4.58
C LEU A 7 -9.44 -14.61 -5.94
N ASP A 8 -9.63 -15.72 -6.66
CA ASP A 8 -9.06 -15.91 -7.99
C ASP A 8 -9.62 -14.86 -8.98
N GLU A 9 -10.93 -14.63 -8.99
CA GLU A 9 -11.57 -13.58 -9.78
C GLU A 9 -11.06 -12.18 -9.44
N MET A 10 -10.92 -11.90 -8.14
CA MET A 10 -10.37 -10.64 -7.63
C MET A 10 -8.94 -10.44 -8.11
N HIS A 11 -8.10 -11.47 -8.03
CA HIS A 11 -6.72 -11.44 -8.47
C HIS A 11 -6.59 -11.25 -9.99
N GLU A 12 -7.42 -11.90 -10.80
CA GLU A 12 -7.46 -11.65 -12.24
C GLU A 12 -7.89 -10.22 -12.57
N THR A 13 -8.86 -9.68 -11.82
CA THR A 13 -9.30 -8.29 -11.97
C THR A 13 -8.19 -7.32 -11.64
N TYR A 14 -7.45 -7.56 -10.56
CA TYR A 14 -6.27 -6.78 -10.19
C TYR A 14 -5.21 -6.83 -11.30
N LYS A 15 -4.84 -8.02 -11.79
CA LYS A 15 -3.84 -8.19 -12.86
C LYS A 15 -4.22 -7.42 -14.13
N LYS A 16 -5.48 -7.52 -14.57
CA LYS A 16 -5.98 -6.76 -15.73
C LYS A 16 -5.88 -5.25 -15.51
N LYS A 17 -6.40 -4.77 -14.37
CA LYS A 17 -6.37 -3.33 -14.06
C LYS A 17 -4.95 -2.78 -13.95
N ASN A 18 -4.03 -3.55 -13.37
CA ASN A 18 -2.63 -3.12 -13.21
C ASN A 18 -1.90 -3.09 -14.55
N ALA A 19 -2.24 -3.99 -15.49
CA ALA A 19 -1.73 -3.95 -16.85
C ALA A 19 -2.27 -2.75 -17.66
N ASP A 20 -3.55 -2.41 -17.48
CA ASP A 20 -4.22 -1.35 -18.25
C ASP A 20 -3.90 0.07 -17.74
N TYR A 21 -3.73 0.26 -16.42
CA TYR A 21 -3.60 1.59 -15.80
C TYR A 21 -2.20 1.90 -15.26
N GLY A 22 -1.27 0.94 -15.32
CA GLY A 22 0.04 1.06 -14.68
C GLY A 22 -0.06 1.44 -13.20
N ASN A 23 1.07 1.78 -12.59
CA ASN A 23 1.23 2.15 -11.17
C ASN A 23 0.44 3.40 -10.70
N SER A 24 -0.65 3.80 -11.37
CA SER A 24 -1.47 4.97 -11.04
C SER A 24 -1.94 5.03 -9.58
N PHE A 25 -2.34 3.89 -9.00
CA PHE A 25 -2.71 3.83 -7.59
C PHE A 25 -1.50 4.08 -6.68
N LYS A 26 -0.38 3.37 -6.91
CA LYS A 26 0.88 3.58 -6.18
C LYS A 26 1.36 5.02 -6.29
N GLN A 27 1.33 5.62 -7.48
CA GLN A 27 1.70 7.02 -7.69
C GLN A 27 0.81 7.99 -6.91
N THR A 28 -0.51 7.77 -6.92
CA THR A 28 -1.44 8.60 -6.15
C THR A 28 -1.20 8.45 -4.65
N HIS A 29 -0.91 7.23 -4.18
CA HIS A 29 -0.56 6.99 -2.79
C HIS A 29 0.77 7.65 -2.42
N LEU A 30 1.83 7.55 -3.23
CA LEU A 30 3.10 8.23 -2.97
C LEU A 30 2.95 9.76 -2.93
N GLN A 31 2.01 10.31 -3.70
CA GLN A 31 1.76 11.75 -3.74
C GLN A 31 0.92 12.26 -2.57
N PHE A 32 -0.12 11.53 -2.15
CA PHE A 32 -1.12 12.00 -1.17
C PHE A 32 -1.17 11.16 0.12
N GLY A 33 -0.32 10.14 0.24
CA GLY A 33 -0.32 9.17 1.32
C GLY A 33 -1.57 8.28 1.36
N GLU A 34 -1.82 7.71 2.53
CA GLU A 34 -2.97 6.83 2.83
C GLU A 34 -4.33 7.44 2.47
N ILE A 35 -4.44 8.78 2.52
CA ILE A 35 -5.67 9.51 2.17
C ILE A 35 -6.13 9.15 0.75
N ALA A 36 -5.22 8.93 -0.19
CA ALA A 36 -5.56 8.51 -1.55
C ALA A 36 -6.39 7.22 -1.58
N GLY A 37 -5.98 6.22 -0.80
CA GLY A 37 -6.68 4.94 -0.68
C GLY A 37 -8.04 5.10 0.01
N LEU A 38 -8.07 5.85 1.12
CA LEU A 38 -9.29 6.10 1.89
C LEU A 38 -10.38 6.80 1.07
N VAL A 39 -10.00 7.77 0.23
CA VAL A 39 -10.95 8.44 -0.68
C VAL A 39 -11.58 7.44 -1.65
N ARG A 40 -10.79 6.55 -2.25
CA ARG A 40 -11.31 5.52 -3.18
C ARG A 40 -12.24 4.54 -2.49
N ILE A 41 -11.89 4.11 -1.28
CA ILE A 41 -12.73 3.25 -0.45
C ILE A 41 -14.05 3.96 -0.13
N SER A 42 -14.00 5.23 0.29
CA SER A 42 -15.17 6.06 0.57
C SER A 42 -16.11 6.16 -0.63
N ASP A 43 -15.58 6.40 -1.84
CA ASP A 43 -16.37 6.43 -3.07
C ASP A 43 -17.16 5.13 -3.30
N LYS A 44 -16.54 3.97 -3.05
CA LYS A 44 -17.18 2.65 -3.19
C LYS A 44 -18.23 2.40 -2.10
N VAL A 45 -17.95 2.80 -0.87
CA VAL A 45 -18.91 2.72 0.23
C VAL A 45 -20.14 3.59 -0.08
N ASN A 46 -19.93 4.83 -0.52
CA ASN A 46 -21.03 5.72 -0.91
C ASN A 46 -21.88 5.13 -2.04
N ARG A 47 -21.24 4.50 -3.04
CA ARG A 47 -21.95 3.77 -4.10
C ARG A 47 -22.79 2.62 -3.54
N LEU A 48 -22.27 1.83 -2.59
CA LEU A 48 -23.02 0.76 -1.93
C LEU A 48 -24.22 1.28 -1.15
N ILE A 49 -24.08 2.43 -0.47
CA ILE A 49 -25.19 3.09 0.23
C ILE A 49 -26.28 3.46 -0.78
N SER A 50 -25.90 4.07 -1.91
CA SER A 50 -26.85 4.43 -2.98
C SER A 50 -27.55 3.21 -3.58
N LEU A 51 -26.83 2.12 -3.85
CA LEU A 51 -27.40 0.87 -4.39
C LEU A 51 -28.32 0.17 -3.38
N SER A 52 -28.00 0.26 -2.09
CA SER A 52 -28.79 -0.35 -1.01
C SER A 52 -30.16 0.31 -0.81
N LYS A 53 -30.31 1.57 -1.19
CA LYS A 53 -31.58 2.32 -1.11
C LYS A 53 -32.52 2.09 -2.30
N LYS A 54 -32.04 1.49 -3.39
CA LYS A 54 -32.86 1.18 -4.58
C LYS A 54 -33.68 -0.09 -4.37
N THR A 55 -34.83 -0.18 -5.06
CA THR A 55 -35.66 -1.39 -5.09
C THR A 55 -34.81 -2.60 -5.49
N PRO A 56 -34.98 -3.77 -4.83
CA PRO A 56 -34.25 -4.97 -5.21
C PRO A 56 -34.65 -5.44 -6.61
N ASP A 57 -33.70 -5.45 -7.54
CA ASP A 57 -33.77 -6.13 -8.84
C ASP A 57 -32.45 -6.86 -9.11
N SER A 58 -32.42 -7.70 -10.15
CA SER A 58 -31.23 -8.49 -10.51
C SER A 58 -30.02 -7.63 -10.87
N GLN A 59 -30.24 -6.48 -11.51
CA GLN A 59 -29.18 -5.56 -11.94
C GLN A 59 -28.53 -4.85 -10.73
N ASN A 60 -29.32 -4.57 -9.69
CA ASN A 60 -28.88 -4.01 -8.42
C ASN A 60 -28.04 -5.03 -7.62
N TYR A 61 -28.34 -6.32 -7.75
CA TYR A 61 -27.54 -7.39 -7.12
C TYR A 61 -26.13 -7.48 -7.74
N GLU A 62 -26.03 -7.57 -9.07
CA GLU A 62 -24.73 -7.60 -9.77
C GLU A 62 -23.91 -6.35 -9.47
N SER A 63 -24.53 -5.17 -9.55
CA SER A 63 -23.88 -3.90 -9.24
C SER A 63 -23.32 -3.84 -7.80
N LYS A 64 -24.04 -4.40 -6.83
CA LYS A 64 -23.58 -4.49 -5.43
C LYS A 64 -22.42 -5.45 -5.31
N ARG A 65 -22.53 -6.65 -5.90
CA ARG A 65 -21.47 -7.66 -5.89
C ARG A 65 -20.17 -7.08 -6.45
N ASP A 66 -20.22 -6.47 -7.62
CA ASP A 66 -19.06 -5.86 -8.26
C ASP A 66 -18.45 -4.75 -7.40
N THR A 67 -19.31 -3.96 -6.74
CA THR A 67 -18.82 -2.90 -5.84
C THR A 67 -18.15 -3.47 -4.58
N TYR A 68 -18.62 -4.60 -4.02
CA TYR A 68 -17.93 -5.29 -2.92
C TYR A 68 -16.59 -5.89 -3.36
N MET A 69 -16.52 -6.47 -4.56
CA MET A 69 -15.27 -7.00 -5.12
C MET A 69 -14.25 -5.88 -5.40
N ASP A 70 -14.73 -4.73 -5.88
CA ASP A 70 -13.92 -3.51 -6.02
C ASP A 70 -13.39 -3.03 -4.66
N LEU A 71 -14.25 -2.99 -3.64
CA LEU A 71 -13.86 -2.57 -2.29
C LEU A 71 -12.75 -3.46 -1.71
N ALA A 72 -12.91 -4.78 -1.83
CA ALA A 72 -11.89 -5.74 -1.39
C ALA A 72 -10.56 -5.53 -2.12
N ASN A 73 -10.61 -5.32 -3.44
CA ASN A 73 -9.42 -4.98 -4.24
C ASN A 73 -8.73 -3.70 -3.74
N TYR A 74 -9.48 -2.61 -3.50
CA TYR A 74 -8.88 -1.36 -3.03
C TYR A 74 -8.25 -1.49 -1.64
N CYS A 75 -8.86 -2.26 -0.74
CA CYS A 75 -8.27 -2.55 0.57
C CYS A 75 -6.94 -3.30 0.42
N LEU A 76 -6.87 -4.34 -0.41
CA LEU A 76 -5.63 -5.10 -0.64
C LEU A 76 -4.57 -4.29 -1.37
N MET A 77 -4.95 -3.48 -2.36
CA MET A 77 -4.01 -2.57 -3.03
C MET A 77 -3.40 -1.56 -2.04
N GLN A 78 -4.18 -1.10 -1.07
CA GLN A 78 -3.68 -0.21 -0.01
C GLN A 78 -2.66 -0.92 0.88
N VAL A 79 -2.94 -2.16 1.30
CA VAL A 79 -1.99 -2.99 2.06
C VAL A 79 -0.70 -3.22 1.29
N LEU A 80 -0.79 -3.61 0.02
CA LEU A 80 0.39 -3.84 -0.84
C LEU A 80 1.28 -2.60 -0.93
N VAL A 81 0.70 -1.42 -1.12
CA VAL A 81 1.50 -0.19 -1.19
C VAL A 81 2.13 0.14 0.17
N MET A 82 1.42 -0.10 1.28
CA MET A 82 1.98 0.13 2.61
C MET A 82 3.19 -0.77 2.88
N GLU A 83 3.08 -2.07 2.59
CA GLU A 83 4.17 -3.03 2.73
C GLU A 83 5.37 -2.63 1.84
N GLU A 84 5.13 -2.31 0.56
CA GLU A 84 6.21 -1.86 -0.34
C GLU A 84 6.90 -0.57 0.16
N THR A 85 6.14 0.39 0.72
CA THR A 85 6.74 1.62 1.25
C THR A 85 7.52 1.42 2.55
N GLU A 86 7.12 0.43 3.36
CA GLU A 86 7.83 0.04 4.59
C GLU A 86 9.16 -0.62 4.24
N ASP A 87 9.15 -1.59 3.31
CA ASP A 87 10.35 -2.24 2.78
C ASP A 87 11.31 -1.20 2.16
N GLU A 88 10.81 -0.26 1.34
CA GLU A 88 11.60 0.82 0.74
C GLU A 88 12.24 1.74 1.81
N TYR A 89 11.57 1.96 2.95
CA TYR A 89 12.08 2.75 4.08
C TYR A 89 13.14 1.99 4.88
N GLU A 90 12.91 0.71 5.18
CA GLU A 90 13.87 -0.16 5.87
C GLU A 90 15.18 -0.27 5.09
N GLU A 91 15.11 -0.53 3.78
CA GLU A 91 16.28 -0.56 2.91
C GLU A 91 17.03 0.78 2.88
N MET A 92 16.30 1.90 2.89
CA MET A 92 16.91 3.23 2.96
C MET A 92 17.64 3.45 4.28
N VAL A 93 17.04 3.06 5.40
CA VAL A 93 17.64 3.17 6.74
C VAL A 93 18.89 2.32 6.84
N GLU A 94 18.84 1.05 6.39
CA GLU A 94 20.00 0.15 6.40
C GLU A 94 21.19 0.76 5.63
N ARG A 95 20.94 1.28 4.41
CA ARG A 95 21.98 1.97 3.62
C ARG A 95 22.55 3.20 4.34
N TYR A 96 21.72 3.96 5.06
CA TYR A 96 22.20 5.11 5.85
C TYR A 96 23.02 4.68 7.05
N GLU A 97 22.60 3.64 7.78
CA GLU A 97 23.34 3.10 8.93
C GLU A 97 24.69 2.53 8.51
N GLU A 98 24.76 1.82 7.39
CA GLU A 98 26.03 1.35 6.80
C GLU A 98 26.95 2.52 6.44
N ALA A 99 26.41 3.59 5.83
CA ALA A 99 27.18 4.78 5.49
C ALA A 99 27.68 5.54 6.73
N LEU A 100 26.84 5.63 7.78
CA LEU A 100 27.16 6.30 9.06
C LEU A 100 28.09 5.48 9.95
N ALA A 101 28.06 4.14 9.86
CA ALA A 101 28.98 3.27 10.57
C ALA A 101 30.44 3.63 10.27
N GLY A 102 30.68 4.22 9.09
CA GLY A 102 31.92 4.86 8.71
C GLY A 102 33.10 3.87 8.60
N PRO A 103 34.19 4.26 7.94
CA PRO A 103 35.40 3.44 7.96
C PRO A 103 35.91 3.22 9.38
N CYS A 104 36.45 2.04 9.68
CA CYS A 104 36.99 1.66 11.00
C CYS A 104 37.95 2.71 11.60
N TRP A 105 38.68 3.46 10.76
CA TRP A 105 39.59 4.51 11.21
C TRP A 105 38.88 5.73 11.85
N VAL A 106 37.63 6.04 11.47
CA VAL A 106 36.85 7.15 12.06
C VAL A 106 36.44 6.82 13.49
N LYS A 107 35.96 5.59 13.75
CA LYS A 107 35.68 5.09 15.11
C LYS A 107 36.95 5.12 15.98
N LYS A 108 38.06 4.64 15.43
CA LYS A 108 39.37 4.64 16.10
C LYS A 108 39.90 6.03 16.40
N MET A 109 39.62 7.01 15.54
CA MET A 109 39.98 8.42 15.74
C MET A 109 39.17 9.05 16.88
N GLN A 110 37.87 8.77 16.97
CA GLN A 110 37.02 9.28 18.04
C GLN A 110 37.39 8.69 19.42
N GLU A 111 37.74 7.40 19.48
CA GLU A 111 38.28 6.79 20.71
C GLU A 111 39.61 7.43 21.13
N ASN A 112 40.54 7.62 20.19
CA ASN A 112 41.83 8.27 20.48
C ASN A 112 41.63 9.70 21.00
N ILE A 113 40.72 10.47 20.41
CA ILE A 113 40.36 11.81 20.90
C ILE A 113 39.79 11.73 22.31
N ARG A 114 38.87 10.79 22.58
CA ARG A 114 38.25 10.63 23.90
C ARG A 114 39.28 10.29 24.99
N CYS A 115 40.26 9.44 24.68
CA CYS A 115 41.36 9.10 25.58
C CYS A 115 42.28 10.29 25.89
N LEU A 116 42.44 11.25 24.95
CA LEU A 116 43.25 12.45 25.17
C LEU A 116 42.61 13.47 26.13
N TYR A 117 41.29 13.45 26.28
CA TYR A 117 40.53 14.39 27.13
C TYR A 117 40.02 13.79 28.45
N THR A 118 40.37 12.52 28.74
CA THR A 118 40.01 11.84 30.00
C THR A 118 41.21 11.50 30.88
N GLY A 119 42.39 12.07 30.57
CA GLY A 119 43.60 12.04 31.39
C GLY A 119 43.80 13.29 32.21
#